data_AF-A0A8J4S672-F1
#
_entry.id   AF-A0A8J4S672-F1
#
_cell.length_a   1.000
_cell.length_b   1.000
_cell.length_c   1.000
_cell.angle_alpha   90.00
_cell.angle_beta   90.00
_cell.angle_gamma   90.00
#
_symmetry.space_group_name_H-M   'P 1'
#
loop_
_entity.id
_entity.type
_entity.pdbx_description
1 polymer ?
#
loop_
_entity_poly.entity_id
_entity_poly.type
_entity_poly.pdbx_seq_one_letter_code
_entity_poly.pdbx_strand_id
1 'polypeptide(L)'
;MRALRKAFKMISDDYNPPVTFIIVNKRHHMRAFPVNQRDGDRKGNVVPGTVIDTGIVDSHRYDFFLYGHSGIQGTSVPCHYTVLHDENKMSAEDVQ
;
A
#
# COMPACT_ATOMS: atom_id res chain seq x y z
N MET A 1 -6.33 -11.41 12.61
CA MET A 1 -5.38 -11.69 13.71
C MET A 1 -5.57 -13.03 14.44
N ARG A 2 -6.78 -13.43 14.88
CA ARG A 2 -6.98 -14.69 15.65
C ARG A 2 -6.41 -15.96 14.99
N ALA A 3 -6.70 -16.18 13.71
CA ALA A 3 -6.21 -17.36 12.99
C ALA A 3 -4.68 -17.40 12.88
N LEU A 4 -4.06 -16.25 12.59
CA LEU A 4 -2.60 -16.12 12.52
C LEU A 4 -1.95 -16.42 13.87
N ARG A 5 -2.49 -15.85 14.97
CA ARG A 5 -2.01 -16.14 16.33
C ARG A 5 -2.16 -17.61 16.71
N LYS A 6 -3.25 -18.26 16.29
CA LYS A 6 -3.43 -19.70 16.49
C LYS A 6 -2.37 -20.51 15.73
N ALA A 7 -2.06 -20.12 14.49
CA ALA A 7 -1.02 -20.77 13.70
C ALA A 7 0.38 -20.63 14.33
N PHE A 8 0.71 -19.48 14.93
CA PHE A 8 1.96 -19.31 15.67
C PHE A 8 2.09 -20.29 16.84
N LYS A 9 1.01 -20.50 17.60
CA LYS A 9 0.99 -21.49 18.70
C LYS A 9 1.10 -22.94 18.23
N MET A 10 0.83 -23.24 16.96
CA MET A 10 1.07 -24.58 16.40
C MET A 10 2.57 -24.83 16.14
N ILE A 11 3.41 -23.78 16.10
CA ILE A 11 4.87 -23.90 15.97
C ILE A 11 5.49 -24.13 17.36
N SER A 12 5.22 -23.23 18.31
CA SER A 12 5.55 -23.42 19.73
C SER A 12 4.68 -22.50 20.61
N ASP A 13 4.53 -22.86 21.89
CA ASP A 13 3.71 -22.11 22.84
C ASP A 13 4.25 -20.70 23.13
N ASP A 14 5.55 -20.46 22.94
CA ASP A 14 6.22 -19.18 23.15
C ASP A 14 6.42 -18.37 21.86
N TYR A 15 6.20 -18.96 20.68
CA TYR A 15 6.31 -18.24 19.41
C TYR A 15 5.19 -17.21 19.26
N ASN A 16 5.55 -15.93 19.40
CA ASN A 16 4.64 -14.80 19.27
C ASN A 16 5.33 -13.60 18.61
N PRO A 17 5.74 -13.69 17.34
CA PRO A 17 6.38 -12.58 16.65
C PRO A 17 5.43 -11.38 16.51
N PRO A 18 5.96 -10.15 16.48
CA PRO A 18 5.18 -8.97 16.14
C PRO A 18 4.67 -9.07 14.70
N VAL A 19 3.45 -8.58 14.46
CA VAL A 19 2.80 -8.64 13.14
C VAL A 19 2.39 -7.25 12.68
N THR A 20 2.67 -6.99 11.41
CA THR A 20 2.07 -5.90 10.64
C THR A 20 1.15 -6.49 9.58
N PHE A 21 -0.11 -6.07 9.55
CA PHE A 21 -1.15 -6.59 8.66
C PHE A 21 -1.62 -5.49 7.72
N ILE A 22 -1.32 -5.64 6.42
CA ILE A 22 -1.62 -4.65 5.39
C ILE A 22 -2.57 -5.27 4.38
N ILE A 23 -3.69 -4.61 4.10
CA ILE A 23 -4.55 -4.96 2.98
C ILE A 23 -4.09 -4.21 1.74
N VAL A 24 -3.98 -4.93 0.63
CA VAL A 24 -3.68 -4.36 -0.69
C VAL A 24 -4.90 -4.52 -1.59
N ASN A 25 -5.46 -3.41 -2.06
CA ASN A 25 -6.56 -3.42 -3.00
C ASN A 25 -6.11 -2.82 -4.35
N LYS A 26 -6.16 -3.62 -5.40
CA LYS A 26 -5.88 -3.19 -6.79
C LYS A 26 -7.16 -2.81 -7.56
N ARG A 27 -8.32 -3.31 -7.13
CA ARG A 27 -9.59 -3.16 -7.83
C ARG A 27 -10.40 -2.05 -7.17
N HIS A 28 -10.06 -0.81 -7.50
CA HIS A 28 -10.77 0.40 -7.08
C HIS A 28 -10.83 1.44 -8.21
N HIS A 29 -11.57 2.52 -7.98
CA HIS A 29 -11.84 3.55 -8.99
C HIS A 29 -10.90 4.77 -8.94
N MET A 30 -10.06 4.90 -7.89
CA MET A 30 -9.07 5.97 -7.82
C MET A 30 -8.09 5.89 -9.01
N ARG A 31 -7.87 7.03 -9.66
CA ARG A 31 -6.86 7.27 -10.70
C ARG A 31 -6.23 8.64 -10.44
N ALA A 32 -4.92 8.75 -10.58
CA ALA A 32 -4.21 10.01 -10.63
C ALA A 32 -3.56 10.21 -12.02
N PHE A 33 -3.31 11.47 -12.36
CA PHE A 33 -2.71 11.90 -13.62
C PHE A 33 -1.60 12.91 -13.31
N PRO A 34 -0.45 12.85 -14.01
CA PRO A 34 0.57 13.89 -13.92
C PRO A 34 -0.01 15.26 -14.29
N VAL A 35 0.30 16.30 -13.51
CA VAL A 35 -0.15 17.67 -13.82
C VAL A 35 0.57 18.22 -15.05
N ASN A 36 1.89 17.97 -15.14
CA ASN A 36 2.68 18.31 -16.31
C ASN A 36 3.09 17.04 -17.05
N GLN A 37 3.17 17.12 -18.39
CA GLN A 37 3.56 15.99 -19.23
C GLN A 37 4.96 15.46 -18.90
N ARG A 38 5.87 16.32 -18.44
CA ARG A 38 7.24 15.94 -18.04
C ARG A 38 7.30 15.10 -16.76
N ASP A 39 6.26 15.13 -15.94
CA ASP A 39 6.18 14.42 -14.65
C ASP A 39 5.57 13.02 -14.84
N GLY A 40 5.14 12.68 -16.06
CA GLY A 40 4.60 11.39 -16.43
C GLY A 40 5.62 10.49 -17.12
N ASP A 41 5.28 9.19 -17.22
CA ASP A 41 6.02 8.25 -18.03
C ASP A 41 5.83 8.53 -19.54
N ARG A 42 6.54 7.78 -20.40
CA ARG A 42 6.48 7.93 -21.86
C ARG A 42 5.07 7.77 -22.45
N LYS A 43 4.11 7.23 -21.69
CA LYS A 43 2.72 7.00 -22.09
C LYS A 43 1.75 7.96 -21.41
N GLY A 44 2.26 8.94 -20.65
CA GLY A 44 1.46 9.91 -19.92
C GLY A 44 0.86 9.39 -18.61
N ASN A 45 1.28 8.23 -18.12
CA ASN A 45 0.86 7.72 -16.82
C ASN A 45 1.73 8.27 -15.69
N VAL A 46 1.24 8.15 -14.45
CA VAL A 46 2.05 8.38 -13.25
C VAL A 46 3.25 7.43 -13.24
N VAL A 47 4.42 7.96 -12.88
CA VAL A 47 5.68 7.19 -12.86
C VAL A 47 5.66 6.12 -11.75
N PRO A 48 6.25 4.94 -11.99
CA PRO A 48 6.38 3.93 -10.94
C PRO A 48 7.16 4.44 -9.74
N GLY A 49 6.80 3.99 -8.54
CA GLY A 49 7.33 4.48 -7.27
C GLY A 49 6.62 5.72 -6.72
N THR A 50 5.66 6.30 -7.45
CA THR A 50 4.85 7.40 -6.92
C THR A 50 3.96 6.91 -5.78
N VAL A 51 4.10 7.55 -4.62
CA VAL A 51 3.27 7.34 -3.42
C VAL A 51 2.32 8.54 -3.26
N ILE A 52 1.08 8.27 -2.87
CA ILE A 52 0.10 9.27 -2.45
C ILE A 52 -0.43 8.85 -1.09
N ASP A 53 0.03 9.53 -0.04
CA ASP A 53 -0.29 9.28 1.37
C ASP A 53 -0.91 10.52 2.07
N THR A 54 -1.30 11.53 1.29
CA THR A 54 -1.93 12.77 1.77
C THR A 54 -3.09 13.20 0.87
N GLY A 55 -4.00 14.01 1.44
CA GLY A 55 -5.10 14.64 0.70
C GLY A 55 -6.30 13.73 0.44
N ILE A 56 -6.14 12.69 -0.39
CA ILE A 56 -7.24 11.81 -0.84
C ILE A 56 -7.34 10.49 -0.06
N VAL A 57 -6.37 10.22 0.82
CA VAL A 57 -6.35 9.06 1.72
C VAL A 57 -7.29 9.27 2.90
N ASP A 58 -7.55 8.23 3.69
CA ASP A 58 -8.43 8.34 4.85
C ASP A 58 -7.69 9.04 6.01
N SER A 59 -8.20 10.21 6.41
CA SER A 59 -7.62 11.03 7.48
C SER A 59 -7.47 10.35 8.84
N HIS A 60 -8.15 9.23 9.06
CA HIS A 60 -8.11 8.48 10.33
C HIS A 60 -7.42 7.12 10.21
N ARG A 61 -6.97 6.73 9.01
CA ARG A 61 -6.28 5.46 8.79
C ARG A 61 -4.84 5.69 8.39
N TYR A 62 -4.05 4.66 8.60
CA TYR A 62 -2.73 4.58 8.00
C TYR A 62 -2.87 3.88 6.64
N ASP A 63 -3.11 4.67 5.59
CA ASP A 63 -3.28 4.20 4.22
C ASP A 63 -2.59 5.08 3.18
N PHE A 64 -2.26 4.48 2.04
CA PHE A 64 -1.58 5.15 0.94
C PHE A 64 -1.85 4.44 -0.39
N PHE A 65 -1.67 5.16 -1.49
CA PHE A 65 -1.68 4.60 -2.84
C PHE A 65 -0.25 4.55 -3.38
N LEU A 66 0.15 3.39 -3.93
CA LEU A 66 1.46 3.23 -4.56
C LEU A 66 1.30 2.77 -6.01
N TYR A 67 1.92 3.51 -6.92
CA TYR A 67 2.13 3.12 -8.31
C TYR A 67 3.33 2.19 -8.42
N GLY A 68 3.15 0.90 -8.10
CA GLY A 68 4.26 -0.06 -8.08
C GLY A 68 4.79 -0.53 -9.45
N HIS A 69 4.20 -0.10 -10.57
CA HIS A 69 4.61 -0.52 -11.92
C HIS A 69 4.21 0.47 -13.01
N SER A 70 4.90 0.38 -14.16
CA SER A 70 4.54 1.11 -15.36
C SER A 70 3.32 0.49 -16.04
N GLY A 71 2.42 1.34 -16.53
CA GLY A 71 1.31 0.90 -17.35
C GLY A 71 1.79 0.46 -18.73
N ILE A 72 1.46 -0.75 -19.17
CA ILE A 72 1.74 -1.16 -20.54
C ILE A 72 0.75 -0.50 -21.51
N GLN A 73 -0.52 -0.44 -21.13
CA GLN A 73 -1.60 0.12 -21.92
C GLN A 73 -2.69 0.69 -21.02
N GLY A 74 -3.35 1.75 -21.48
CA GLY A 74 -4.41 2.42 -20.74
C GLY A 74 -3.89 3.23 -19.55
N THR A 75 -4.79 3.52 -18.62
CA THR A 75 -4.49 4.29 -17.40
C THR A 75 -4.05 3.38 -16.27
N SER A 76 -2.86 3.65 -15.72
CA SER A 76 -2.34 2.95 -14.55
C SER A 76 -3.25 3.15 -13.34
N VAL A 77 -3.47 2.06 -12.61
CA VAL A 77 -4.19 2.07 -11.33
C VAL A 77 -3.16 1.88 -10.23
N PRO A 78 -3.09 2.69 -9.17
CA PRO A 78 -2.23 2.35 -8.05
C PRO A 78 -2.80 1.15 -7.29
N CYS A 79 -2.02 0.54 -6.40
CA CYS A 79 -2.57 -0.30 -5.34
C CYS A 79 -2.86 0.59 -4.13
N HIS A 80 -4.01 0.39 -3.48
CA HIS A 80 -4.35 1.01 -2.19
C HIS A 80 -3.90 0.10 -1.06
N TYR A 81 -3.03 0.59 -0.19
CA TYR A 81 -2.51 -0.12 0.96
C TYR A 81 -3.15 0.47 2.21
N THR A 82 -3.72 -0.38 3.07
CA THR A 82 -4.25 0.03 4.37
C THR A 82 -3.63 -0.82 5.46
N VAL A 83 -2.90 -0.20 6.37
CA VAL A 83 -2.33 -0.86 7.56
C VAL A 83 -3.44 -1.02 8.59
N LEU A 84 -3.89 -2.25 8.81
CA LEU A 84 -4.96 -2.55 9.77
C LEU A 84 -4.46 -2.87 11.17
N HIS A 85 -3.20 -3.32 11.27
CA HIS A 85 -2.58 -3.71 12.52
C HIS A 85 -1.07 -3.58 12.37
N ASP A 86 -0.39 -2.98 13.35
CA ASP A 86 1.06 -2.85 13.30
C ASP A 86 1.67 -2.92 14.70
N GLU A 87 2.20 -4.09 15.05
CA GLU A 87 2.98 -4.29 16.29
C GLU A 87 4.45 -3.93 16.14
N ASN A 88 4.94 -3.86 14.90
CA ASN A 88 6.33 -3.49 14.61
C ASN A 88 6.56 -1.98 14.71
N LYS A 89 5.48 -1.18 14.76
CA LYS A 89 5.51 0.28 14.86
C LYS A 89 6.35 0.90 13.73
N MET A 90 6.11 0.43 12.52
CA MET A 90 6.81 0.84 11.32
C MET A 90 6.46 2.30 11.00
N SER A 91 7.46 3.07 10.56
CA SER A 91 7.24 4.42 10.06
C SER A 91 6.55 4.41 8.69
N ALA A 92 6.08 5.57 8.22
CA ALA A 92 5.58 5.77 6.85
C ALA A 92 6.59 5.27 5.81
N GLU A 93 7.85 5.66 5.98
CA GLU A 93 8.95 5.35 5.06
C GLU A 93 9.28 3.85 5.03
N ASP A 94 9.15 3.14 6.17
CA ASP A 94 9.47 1.72 6.22
C ASP A 94 8.39 0.84 5.58
N VAL A 95 7.14 1.31 5.52
CA VAL A 95 6.00 0.54 4.99
C VAL A 95 5.79 0.77 3.49
N GLN A 96 6.15 1.94 2.99
CA GLN A 96 5.93 2.38 1.60
C GLN A 96 6.99 1.83 0.65
#